data_AF-F3CFH3-F1
#
_entry.id   AF-F3CFH3-F1
#
_cell.length_a   1.000
_cell.length_b   1.000
_cell.length_c   1.000
_cell.angle_alpha   90.00
_cell.angle_beta   90.00
_cell.angle_gamma   90.00
#
_symmetry.space_group_name_H-M   'P 1'
#
loop_
_entity.id
_entity.type
_entity.pdbx_description
1 polymer ?
#
loop_
_entity_poly.entity_id
_entity_poly.type
_entity_poly.pdbx_seq_one_letter_code
_entity_poly.pdbx_strand_id
1 'polypeptide(L)'
;TVELPGGERGQIVMAPACQKGTLSMTFRKPSLLRFTHKDYVNSGRYDRAQAIASPILTLKAWQRDMQEAHAAGDWDRFMEIAVAHRQNIIVFGGPGSGKTTYGKSLIDL
;
A
#
# COMPACT_ATOMS: atom_id res chain seq x y z
N THR A 1 -0.16 -23.06 -4.12
CA THR A 1 1.23 -22.62 -4.40
C THR A 1 1.97 -23.80 -4.96
N VAL A 2 2.79 -23.58 -5.99
CA VAL A 2 3.61 -24.60 -6.64
C VAL A 2 5.08 -24.26 -6.45
N GLU A 3 5.95 -25.28 -6.51
CA GLU A 3 7.39 -25.11 -6.55
C GLU A 3 7.88 -25.31 -7.99
N LEU A 4 8.70 -24.40 -8.48
CA LEU A 4 9.30 -24.47 -9.80
C LEU A 4 10.62 -25.27 -9.78
N PRO A 5 11.12 -25.75 -10.93
CA PRO A 5 12.35 -26.56 -10.98
C PRO A 5 13.59 -25.90 -10.36
N GLY A 6 13.64 -24.57 -10.26
CA GLY A 6 14.72 -23.82 -9.62
C GLY A 6 14.49 -23.51 -8.13
N GLY A 7 13.47 -24.08 -7.50
CA GLY A 7 13.09 -23.82 -6.10
C GLY A 7 12.33 -22.50 -5.90
N GLU A 8 11.94 -21.81 -6.97
CA GLU A 8 11.09 -20.64 -6.88
C GLU A 8 9.65 -21.02 -6.49
N ARG A 9 8.98 -20.08 -5.81
CA ARG A 9 7.56 -20.26 -5.46
C ARG A 9 6.68 -19.63 -6.53
N GLY A 10 5.76 -20.42 -7.07
CA GLY A 10 4.70 -19.97 -7.97
C GLY A 10 3.33 -19.95 -7.31
N GLN A 11 2.51 -18.97 -7.67
CA GLN A 11 1.07 -18.97 -7.42
C GLN A 11 0.36 -18.88 -8.76
N ILE A 12 -0.57 -19.80 -9.01
CA ILE A 12 -1.39 -19.84 -10.22
C ILE A 12 -2.84 -19.79 -9.76
N VAL A 13 -3.60 -18.82 -10.28
CA VAL A 13 -5.04 -18.67 -10.04
C VAL A 13 -5.72 -18.75 -11.40
N MET A 14 -6.76 -19.58 -11.47
CA MET A 14 -7.59 -19.78 -12.66
C MET A 14 -9.07 -19.58 -12.30
N ALA A 15 -9.92 -19.51 -13.33
CA ALA A 15 -11.37 -19.46 -13.14
C ALA A 15 -11.86 -20.65 -12.27
N PRO A 16 -12.79 -20.43 -11.33
CA PRO A 16 -13.60 -19.21 -11.12
C PRO A 16 -12.97 -18.17 -10.16
N ALA A 17 -11.76 -18.39 -9.64
CA ALA A 17 -11.15 -17.53 -8.62
C ALA A 17 -10.47 -16.27 -9.19
N CYS A 18 -10.28 -16.19 -10.51
CA CYS A 18 -9.86 -14.99 -11.23
C CYS A 18 -10.76 -14.74 -12.45
N GLN A 19 -10.49 -13.66 -13.20
CA GLN A 19 -11.22 -13.31 -14.40
C GLN A 19 -11.30 -14.49 -15.39
N LYS A 20 -12.50 -14.75 -15.94
CA LYS A 20 -12.70 -15.81 -16.93
C LYS A 20 -11.85 -15.54 -18.18
N GLY A 21 -11.29 -16.61 -18.76
CA GLY A 21 -10.42 -16.52 -19.93
C GLY A 21 -9.00 -16.04 -19.63
N THR A 22 -8.64 -15.85 -18.36
CA THR A 22 -7.28 -15.47 -17.95
C THR A 22 -6.68 -16.46 -16.95
N LEU A 23 -5.36 -16.42 -16.83
CA LEU A 23 -4.58 -17.11 -15.80
C LEU A 23 -3.73 -16.06 -15.08
N SER A 24 -3.89 -15.93 -13.77
CA SER A 24 -3.03 -15.06 -12.96
C SER A 24 -1.88 -15.88 -12.41
N MET A 25 -0.66 -15.53 -12.81
CA MET A 25 0.56 -16.23 -12.40
C MET A 25 1.52 -15.27 -11.70
N THR A 26 1.94 -15.61 -10.49
CA THR A 26 2.92 -14.84 -9.70
C THR A 26 4.09 -15.75 -9.35
N PHE A 27 5.31 -15.39 -9.76
CA PHE A 27 6.53 -16.13 -9.44
C PHE A 27 7.43 -15.31 -8.53
N ARG A 28 7.75 -15.84 -7.36
CA ARG A 28 8.67 -15.22 -6.41
C ARG A 28 10.04 -15.88 -6.51
N LYS A 29 10.99 -15.17 -7.12
CA LYS A 29 12.41 -15.56 -7.10
C LYS A 29 13.00 -15.35 -5.70
N PRO A 30 13.61 -16.36 -5.08
CA PRO A 30 14.33 -16.18 -3.82
C PRO A 30 15.61 -15.39 -4.06
N SER A 31 16.04 -14.62 -3.05
CA SER A 31 17.40 -14.07 -3.05
C SER A 31 18.38 -15.21 -2.82
N LEU A 32 19.27 -15.45 -3.79
CA LEU A 32 20.38 -16.39 -3.64
C LEU A 32 21.50 -15.83 -2.75
N LEU A 33 21.53 -14.49 -2.56
CA LEU A 33 22.47 -13.81 -1.70
C LEU A 33 21.95 -13.77 -0.27
N ARG A 34 22.75 -14.29 0.66
CA ARG A 34 22.56 -14.10 2.10
C ARG A 34 23.29 -12.82 2.51
N PHE A 35 22.53 -11.78 2.77
CA PHE A 35 23.05 -10.54 3.33
C PHE A 35 23.19 -10.68 4.84
N THR A 36 24.35 -10.31 5.38
CA THR A 36 24.53 -10.10 6.81
C THR A 36 23.73 -8.88 7.25
N HIS A 37 23.45 -8.76 8.54
CA HIS A 37 22.83 -7.54 9.07
C HIS A 37 23.66 -6.29 8.75
N LYS A 38 25.00 -6.40 8.78
CA LYS A 38 25.89 -5.28 8.46
C LYS A 38 25.77 -4.83 7.01
N ASP A 39 25.50 -5.74 6.07
CA ASP A 39 25.25 -5.37 4.67
C ASP A 39 23.98 -4.51 4.52
N TYR A 40 22.93 -4.79 5.32
CA TYR A 40 21.73 -3.93 5.35
C TYR A 40 22.06 -2.53 5.89
N VAL A 41 22.85 -2.44 6.95
CA VAL A 41 23.31 -1.15 7.52
C VAL A 41 24.17 -0.39 6.50
N ASN A 42 25.18 -1.04 5.92
CA ASN A 42 26.09 -0.42 4.97
C ASN A 42 25.41 -0.01 3.65
N SER A 43 24.30 -0.67 3.29
CA SER A 43 23.51 -0.32 2.10
C SER A 43 22.59 0.90 2.27
N GLY A 44 22.59 1.52 3.45
CA GLY A 44 21.75 2.70 3.74
C GLY A 44 20.26 2.39 3.95
N ARG A 45 19.89 1.11 4.10
CA ARG A 45 18.48 0.73 4.31
C ARG A 45 17.88 1.28 5.62
N TYR A 46 18.74 1.64 6.58
CA TYR A 46 18.36 2.27 7.84
C TYR A 46 18.46 3.81 7.79
N ASP A 47 18.90 4.42 6.69
CA ASP A 47 19.12 5.88 6.64
C ASP A 47 17.85 6.71 6.88
N ARG A 48 16.69 6.11 6.58
CA ARG A 48 15.36 6.69 6.82
C ARG A 48 14.68 6.16 8.08
N ALA A 49 15.31 5.24 8.81
CA ALA A 49 14.76 4.73 10.05
C ALA A 49 14.88 5.82 11.11
N GLN A 50 13.75 6.27 11.63
CA GLN A 50 13.74 7.25 12.69
C GLN A 50 13.82 6.51 14.03
N ALA A 51 14.85 6.82 14.81
CA ALA A 51 14.87 6.44 16.22
C ALA A 51 13.69 7.13 16.92
N ILE A 52 13.20 6.53 18.01
CA ILE A 52 12.15 7.14 18.85
C ILE A 52 12.76 8.38 19.51
N ALA A 53 12.66 9.53 18.84
CA ALA A 53 13.10 10.81 19.32
C ALA A 53 11.86 11.67 19.58
N SER A 54 11.51 11.78 20.87
CA SER A 54 10.51 12.67 21.46
C SER A 54 9.02 12.31 21.23
N PRO A 55 8.15 12.43 22.25
CA PRO A 55 6.70 12.18 22.15
C PRO A 55 5.93 13.22 21.30
N ILE A 56 6.62 14.17 20.66
CA ILE A 56 6.00 15.22 19.85
C ILE A 56 5.81 14.69 18.42
N LEU A 57 4.60 14.22 18.13
CA LEU A 57 4.13 13.94 16.77
C LEU A 57 4.16 15.22 15.93
N THR A 58 5.31 15.50 15.32
CA THR A 58 5.40 16.57 14.33
C THR A 58 4.79 16.06 13.03
N LEU A 59 3.62 16.59 12.68
CA LEU A 59 3.00 16.30 11.39
C LEU A 59 3.95 16.66 10.24
N LYS A 60 4.09 15.75 9.28
CA LYS A 60 4.72 16.03 7.98
C LYS A 60 3.92 17.12 7.26
N ALA A 61 4.56 17.82 6.31
CA ALA A 61 3.91 18.89 5.54
C ALA A 61 2.54 18.46 4.97
N TRP A 62 2.50 17.34 4.26
CA TRP A 62 1.26 16.80 3.68
C TRP A 62 0.18 16.45 4.71
N GLN A 63 0.57 16.10 5.95
CA GLN A 63 -0.39 15.84 7.02
C GLN A 63 -1.02 17.14 7.54
N ARG A 64 -0.27 18.25 7.51
CA ARG A 64 -0.83 19.58 7.81
C ARG A 64 -1.75 20.06 6.70
N ASP A 65 -1.37 19.84 5.44
CA ASP A 65 -2.22 20.17 4.28
C ASP A 65 -3.54 19.38 4.32
N MET A 66 -3.48 18.11 4.70
CA MET A 66 -4.65 17.27 4.91
C MET A 66 -5.50 17.76 6.09
N GLN A 67 -4.89 18.20 7.19
CA GLN A 67 -5.60 18.79 8.32
C GLN A 67 -6.28 20.11 7.95
N GLU A 68 -5.62 20.96 7.15
CA GLU A 68 -6.17 22.21 6.64
C GLU A 68 -7.38 21.95 5.73
N ALA A 69 -7.26 21.03 4.76
CA ALA A 69 -8.35 20.65 3.88
C ALA A 69 -9.56 20.11 4.67
N HIS A 70 -9.30 19.26 5.68
CA HIS A 70 -10.35 18.77 6.57
C HIS A 70 -11.02 19.91 7.36
N ALA A 71 -10.25 20.83 7.93
CA ALA A 71 -10.79 21.97 8.69
C ALA A 71 -11.61 22.92 7.81
N ALA A 72 -11.26 23.04 6.54
CA ALA A 72 -11.99 23.84 5.55
C ALA A 72 -13.23 23.12 4.96
N GLY A 73 -13.39 21.81 5.19
CA GLY A 73 -14.42 21.00 4.54
C GLY A 73 -14.15 20.73 3.05
N ASP A 74 -12.91 20.90 2.61
CA ASP A 74 -12.45 20.62 1.24
C ASP A 74 -12.13 19.13 1.09
N TRP A 75 -13.19 18.33 0.91
CA TRP A 75 -13.11 16.88 0.85
C TRP A 75 -12.43 16.35 -0.42
N ASP A 76 -12.45 17.12 -1.50
CA ASP A 76 -11.80 16.77 -2.76
C ASP A 76 -10.28 16.79 -2.57
N ARG A 77 -9.72 17.94 -2.15
CA ARG A 77 -8.30 18.09 -1.79
C ARG A 77 -7.88 17.10 -0.70
N PHE A 78 -8.72 16.87 0.30
CA PHE A 78 -8.42 15.91 1.36
C PHE A 78 -8.21 14.49 0.82
N MET A 79 -9.10 14.03 -0.07
CA MET A 79 -9.02 12.68 -0.63
C MET A 79 -7.88 12.53 -1.64
N GLU A 80 -7.61 13.56 -2.46
CA GLU A 80 -6.44 13.58 -3.35
C GLU A 80 -5.13 13.41 -2.55
N ILE A 81 -4.96 14.16 -1.47
CA ILE A 81 -3.78 14.03 -0.59
C ILE A 81 -3.73 12.64 0.06
N ALA A 82 -4.87 12.12 0.52
CA ALA A 82 -4.94 10.80 1.15
C ALA A 82 -4.50 9.67 0.21
N VAL A 83 -4.99 9.69 -1.04
CA VAL A 83 -4.66 8.70 -2.08
C VAL A 83 -3.20 8.84 -2.52
N ALA A 84 -2.74 10.07 -2.80
CA ALA A 84 -1.36 10.35 -3.20
C ALA A 84 -0.34 9.85 -2.16
N HIS A 85 -0.68 9.96 -0.86
CA HIS A 85 0.14 9.48 0.25
C HIS A 85 -0.20 8.06 0.73
N ARG A 86 -0.98 7.30 -0.05
CA ARG A 86 -1.30 5.87 0.20
C ARG A 86 -1.82 5.61 1.61
N GLN A 87 -2.69 6.49 2.10
CA GLN A 87 -3.33 6.30 3.41
C GLN A 87 -4.30 5.12 3.37
N ASN A 88 -4.45 4.44 4.52
CA ASN A 88 -5.45 3.38 4.66
C ASN A 88 -6.83 4.02 4.84
N ILE A 89 -7.70 3.89 3.84
CA ILE A 89 -9.05 4.49 3.83
C ILE A 89 -10.08 3.38 4.02
N ILE A 90 -10.99 3.57 4.99
CA ILE A 90 -12.11 2.66 5.24
C ILE A 90 -13.42 3.40 4.96
N VAL A 91 -14.19 2.91 3.98
CA VAL A 91 -15.50 3.45 3.62
C VAL A 91 -16.59 2.57 4.24
N PHE A 92 -17.39 3.13 5.16
CA PHE A 92 -18.46 2.41 5.86
C PHE A 92 -19.85 2.99 5.54
N GLY A 93 -20.91 2.20 5.75
CA GLY A 93 -22.29 2.57 5.45
C GLY A 93 -23.21 1.36 5.21
N GLY A 94 -24.52 1.55 5.30
CA GLY A 94 -25.52 0.48 5.13
C GLY A 94 -25.59 -0.12 3.71
N PRO A 95 -26.28 -1.25 3.50
CA PRO A 95 -26.51 -1.79 2.14
C PRO A 95 -27.15 -0.73 1.23
N GLY A 96 -26.72 -0.67 -0.04
CA GLY A 96 -27.24 0.32 -1.01
C GLY A 96 -26.69 1.74 -0.86
N SER A 97 -25.84 2.05 0.13
CA SER A 97 -25.33 3.41 0.36
C SER A 97 -24.22 3.89 -0.61
N GLY A 98 -23.95 3.15 -1.68
CA GLY A 98 -22.97 3.57 -2.70
C GLY A 98 -21.47 3.36 -2.38
N LYS A 99 -21.11 2.64 -1.29
CA LYS A 99 -19.70 2.40 -0.89
C LYS A 99 -18.79 1.93 -2.03
N THR A 100 -19.23 0.95 -2.80
CA THR A 100 -18.45 0.39 -3.92
C THR A 100 -18.26 1.41 -5.03
N THR A 101 -19.26 2.25 -5.29
CA THR A 101 -19.17 3.32 -6.29
C THR A 101 -18.18 4.39 -5.86
N TYR A 102 -18.24 4.82 -4.60
CA TYR A 102 -17.30 5.78 -4.04
C TYR A 102 -15.86 5.22 -3.94
N GLY A 103 -15.70 3.94 -3.57
CA GLY A 103 -14.40 3.29 -3.56
C GLY A 103 -13.75 3.25 -4.95
N LYS A 104 -14.54 3.09 -6.01
CA LYS A 104 -14.04 3.16 -7.40
C LYS A 104 -13.58 4.57 -7.76
N SER A 105 -14.31 5.62 -7.41
CA SER A 105 -13.87 6.99 -7.70
C SER A 105 -12.54 7.34 -7.02
N LEU A 106 -12.27 6.79 -5.83
CA LEU A 106 -10.98 6.98 -5.16
C LEU A 106 -9.83 6.17 -5.78
N ILE A 107 -10.13 5.06 -6.47
CA ILE A 107 -9.12 4.26 -7.18
C ILE A 107 -8.67 4.96 -8.47
N ASP A 108 -9.53 5.79 -9.05
CA ASP A 108 -9.27 6.52 -10.28
C ASP A 108 -8.48 7.84 -10.04
N LEU A 109 -8.27 8.25 -8.79
CA LEU A 109 -7.39 9.36 -8.37
C LEU A 109 -5.91 8.94 -8.37
#